data_AF-A0A431VV18-F1
#
_entry.id   AF-A0A431VV18-F1
#
_cell.length_a   1.000
_cell.length_b   1.000
_cell.length_c   1.000
_cell.angle_alpha   90.00
_cell.angle_beta   90.00
_cell.angle_gamma   90.00
#
_symmetry.space_group_name_H-M   'P 1'
#
loop_
_entity.id
_entity.type
_entity.pdbx_description
1 polymer ?
#
loop_
_entity_poly.entity_id
_entity_poly.type
_entity_poly.pdbx_seq_one_letter_code
_entity_poly.pdbx_strand_id
1 'polypeptide(L)' 'MKLKVIIESIRNWYLGEWRAYENEPGDIVIMPGGRRYPHWTATLARVIIEFLTKHAKWGGAIVLSALLTYLLKRFLG' A
#
# COMPACT_ATOMS: atom_id res chain seq x y z
N MET A 1 20.96 -5.25 -13.68
CA MET A 1 19.82 -5.62 -14.57
C MET A 1 18.65 -6.24 -13.81
N LYS A 2 18.86 -7.23 -12.93
CA LYS A 2 17.78 -7.94 -12.20
C LYS A 2 16.92 -7.06 -11.25
N LEU A 3 17.53 -6.11 -10.54
CA LEU A 3 16.80 -5.25 -9.59
C LEU A 3 15.73 -4.38 -10.27
N LYS A 4 16.04 -3.83 -11.46
CA LYS A 4 15.08 -2.99 -12.21
C LYS A 4 13.84 -3.77 -12.61
N VAL A 5 14.01 -5.04 -13.03
CA VAL A 5 12.90 -5.93 -13.39
C VAL A 5 12.01 -6.20 -12.18
N ILE A 6 12.61 -6.52 -11.04
CA ILE A 6 11.87 -6.77 -9.79
C ILE A 6 11.07 -5.54 -9.37
N ILE A 7 11.68 -4.35 -9.41
CA ILE A 7 11.00 -3.10 -9.07
C ILE A 7 9.82 -2.84 -10.00
N GLU A 8 10.00 -3.05 -11.31
CA GLU A 8 8.93 -2.83 -12.28
C GLU A 8 7.80 -3.84 -12.13
N SER A 9 8.10 -5.11 -11.83
CA SER A 9 7.09 -6.13 -11.51
C SER A 9 6.28 -5.77 -10.28
N ILE A 10 6.93 -5.32 -9.20
CA ILE A 10 6.24 -4.86 -7.98
C ILE A 10 5.39 -3.63 -8.28
N ARG A 11 5.92 -2.68 -9.08
CA ARG A 11 5.21 -1.46 -9.46
C ARG A 11 3.96 -1.78 -10.28
N ASN A 12 4.06 -2.69 -11.25
CA ASN A 12 2.92 -3.10 -12.07
C ASN A 12 1.87 -3.84 -11.24
N TRP A 13 2.29 -4.74 -10.36
CA TRP A 13 1.39 -5.39 -9.42
C TRP A 13 0.68 -4.38 -8.51
N TYR A 14 1.42 -3.40 -7.97
CA TYR A 14 0.89 -2.41 -7.03
C TYR A 14 -0.03 -1.39 -7.69
N LEU A 15 0.33 -0.90 -8.87
CA LEU A 15 -0.43 0.11 -9.60
C LEU A 15 -1.60 -0.50 -10.38
N GLY A 16 -1.49 -1.76 -10.79
CA GLY A 16 -2.49 -2.43 -11.61
C GLY A 16 -2.38 -2.10 -13.09
N GLU A 17 -3.20 -2.81 -13.88
CA GLU A 17 -3.29 -2.65 -15.32
C GLU A 17 -4.04 -1.36 -15.67
N TRP A 18 -3.52 -0.63 -16.66
CA TRP A 18 -4.23 0.50 -17.24
C TRP A 18 -5.26 -0.01 -18.25
N ARG A 19 -6.53 0.32 -18.04
CA ARG A 19 -7.56 0.16 -19.07
C ARG A 19 -8.01 1.53 -19.53
N ALA A 20 -7.95 1.76 -20.83
CA ALA A 20 -8.59 2.92 -21.44
C ALA A 20 -10.10 2.83 -21.23
N TYR A 21 -10.77 3.97 -21.17
CA TYR A 21 -12.23 3.98 -21.28
C TYR A 21 -12.59 3.51 -22.70
N GLU A 22 -13.35 2.42 -22.81
CA GLU A 22 -13.91 1.98 -24.08
C GLU A 22 -15.11 2.87 -24.37
N ASN A 23 -15.03 3.71 -25.41
CA ASN A 23 -16.20 4.41 -25.92
C ASN A 23 -16.96 3.45 -26.83
N GLU A 24 -18.28 3.36 -26.68
CA GLU A 24 -19.10 2.49 -27.52
C GLU A 24 -19.33 3.13 -28.91
N PRO A 25 -19.62 2.34 -29.96
CA PRO A 25 -20.00 2.87 -31.26
C PRO A 25 -21.33 3.64 -31.15
N GLY A 26 -21.25 4.96 -30.95
CA GLY A 26 -22.40 5.84 -30.70
C GLY A 26 -22.12 6.99 -29.74
N ASP A 27 -21.01 6.92 -28.98
CA ASP A 27 -20.62 8.00 -28.08
C ASP A 27 -20.18 9.26 -28.82
N ILE A 28 -20.92 10.35 -28.60
CA ILE A 28 -20.65 11.68 -29.19
C ILE A 28 -19.43 12.34 -28.53
N VAL A 29 -19.06 11.91 -27.32
CA VAL A 29 -17.96 12.47 -26.53
C VAL A 29 -16.86 11.44 -26.37
N ILE A 30 -15.74 11.67 -27.04
CA ILE A 30 -14.51 10.90 -26.80
C ILE A 30 -13.94 11.38 -25.46
N MET A 31 -13.98 10.55 -24.41
CA MET A 31 -13.26 10.83 -23.17
C MET A 31 -11.81 10.31 -23.27
N PRO A 32 -10.81 11.17 -23.49
CA PRO A 32 -9.43 10.75 -23.41
C PRO A 32 -9.09 10.39 -21.97
N GLY A 33 -8.86 9.10 -21.70
CA GLY A 33 -8.49 8.65 -20.37
C GLY A 33 -8.56 7.14 -20.18
N GLY A 34 -8.23 6.72 -18.96
CA GLY A 34 -8.35 5.35 -18.51
C GLY A 34 -8.24 5.29 -17.00
N ARG A 35 -8.48 4.11 -16.43
CA ARG A 35 -8.30 3.86 -15.00
C ARG A 35 -7.32 2.71 -14.80
N ARG A 36 -6.45 2.83 -13.80
CA ARG A 36 -5.69 1.66 -13.33
C ARG A 36 -6.54 0.81 -12.43
N TYR A 37 -6.54 -0.49 -12.67
CA TYR A 37 -7.23 -1.48 -11.86
C TYR A 37 -6.18 -2.29 -11.08
N PRO A 38 -5.90 -1.94 -9.81
CA PRO A 38 -4.96 -2.69 -8.98
C PRO A 38 -5.49 -4.09 -8.69
N HIS A 39 -4.57 -5.05 -8.57
CA HIS A 39 -4.92 -6.39 -8.09
C HIS A 39 -5.49 -6.29 -6.66
N TRP A 40 -6.43 -7.17 -6.32
CA TRP A 40 -7.06 -7.19 -4.99
C TRP A 40 -6.03 -7.33 -3.86
N THR A 41 -4.94 -8.08 -4.06
CA THR A 41 -3.84 -8.19 -3.10
C THR A 41 -3.08 -6.89 -2.92
N ALA A 42 -2.91 -6.09 -3.97
CA ALA A 42 -2.31 -4.76 -3.88
C ALA A 42 -3.21 -3.78 -3.13
N THR A 43 -4.54 -3.91 -3.27
CA THR A 43 -5.51 -3.14 -2.48
C THR A 43 -5.41 -3.47 -0.99
N LEU A 44 -5.33 -4.75 -0.63
CA LEU A 44 -5.09 -5.16 0.76
C LEU A 44 -3.76 -4.61 1.29
N ALA A 45 -2.69 -4.70 0.50
CA ALA A 45 -1.39 -4.16 0.88
C ALA A 45 -1.46 -2.64 1.13
N ARG A 46 -2.20 -1.89 0.31
CA ARG A 46 -2.44 -0.45 0.52
C ARG A 46 -3.14 -0.19 1.85
N VAL A 47 -4.21 -0.93 2.15
CA VAL A 47 -4.95 -0.79 3.42
C VAL A 47 -4.05 -1.11 4.61
N ILE A 48 -3.22 -2.15 4.53
CA ILE A 48 -2.26 -2.51 5.58
C ILE A 48 -1.23 -1.41 5.76
N ILE A 49 -0.65 -0.88 4.67
CA ILE A 49 0.35 0.20 4.74
C ILE A 49 -0.28 1.49 5.29
N GLU A 50 -1.50 1.82 4.88
CA GLU A 50 -2.23 2.97 5.38
C GLU A 50 -2.56 2.82 6.86
N PHE A 51 -3.01 1.63 7.28
CA PHE A 51 -3.22 1.30 8.68
C PHE A 51 -1.92 1.42 9.47
N LEU A 52 -0.83 0.84 8.98
CA LEU A 52 0.48 0.92 9.62
C LEU A 52 0.99 2.36 9.70
N THR A 53 0.90 3.16 8.64
CA THR A 53 1.37 4.55 8.69
C THR A 53 0.51 5.42 9.62
N LYS A 54 -0.81 5.22 9.62
CA LYS A 54 -1.75 5.94 10.50
C LYS A 54 -1.61 5.53 11.96
N HIS A 55 -1.39 4.24 12.22
CA HIS A 55 -1.31 3.67 13.57
C HIS A 55 0.12 3.44 14.06
N ALA A 56 1.17 3.65 13.26
CA ALA A 56 2.57 3.52 13.69
C ALA A 56 2.89 4.44 14.88
N LYS A 57 2.26 5.61 14.96
CA LYS A 57 2.36 6.50 16.13
C LYS A 57 1.89 5.79 17.41
N TRP A 58 0.82 5.00 17.32
CA TRP A 58 0.24 4.26 18.43
C TRP A 58 0.96 2.92 18.67
N GLY A 59 1.29 2.18 17.62
CA GLY A 59 2.03 0.92 17.69
C GLY A 59 3.44 1.11 18.26
N GLY A 60 4.13 2.17 17.84
CA GLY A 60 5.42 2.56 18.41
C GLY A 60 5.32 2.91 19.90
N ALA A 61 4.29 3.65 20.31
CA ALA A 61 4.07 3.98 21.72
C ALA A 61 3.78 2.74 22.57
N ILE A 62 3.01 1.77 22.06
CA ILE A 62 2.72 0.50 22.76
C ILE A 62 3.99 -0.34 22.91
N VAL A 63 4.76 -0.52 21.83
CA VAL A 63 6.02 -1.29 21.87
C VAL A 63 7.03 -0.62 22.80
N LEU A 64 7.17 0.70 22.73
CA LEU A 64 8.06 1.47 23.61
C LEU A 64 7.64 1.34 25.08
N SER A 65 6.34 1.43 25.36
CA SER A 65 5.80 1.30 26.72
C SER A 65 6.00 -0.11 27.28
N ALA A 66 5.80 -1.14 26.46
CA ALA A 66 6.07 -2.53 26.84
C ALA A 66 7.56 -2.77 27.11
N LEU A 67 8.44 -2.23 26.26
CA LEU A 67 9.89 -2.33 26.42
C LEU A 67 10.36 -1.61 27.69
N LEU A 68 9.86 -0.38 27.93
CA LEU A 68 10.18 0.40 29.12
C LEU A 68 9.73 -0.31 30.40
N THR A 69 8.52 -0.89 30.39
CA THR A 69 7.99 -1.66 31.53
C THR A 69 8.84 -2.90 31.80
N TYR A 70 9.27 -3.62 30.76
CA TYR A 70 10.16 -4.77 30.88
C TYR A 70 11.52 -4.38 31.48
N LEU A 71 12.12 -3.29 31.00
CA LEU A 71 13.40 -2.78 31.51
C LEU A 71 13.29 -2.32 32.96
N LEU A 72 12.25 -1.56 33.31
CA LEU A 72 12.00 -1.14 34.70
C LEU A 72 11.86 -2.34 35.63
N LYS A 73 11.10 -3.37 35.22
CA LYS A 73 10.96 -4.61 36.00
C LYS A 73 12.29 -5.35 36.17
N ARG A 74 13.20 -5.27 35.19
CA ARG A 74 14.52 -5.92 35.23
C ARG A 74 15.55 -5.17 36.07
N PHE A 75 15.43 -3.86 36.21
CA PHE A 75 16.36 -3.01 36.98
C PHE A 75 15.89 -2.70 38.40
N LEU A 76 14.57 -2.72 38.67
CA LEU A 76 13.98 -2.40 39.97
C LEU A 76 13.50 -3.63 40.77
N GLY A 77 13.59 -4.84 40.20
CA GLY A 77 13.23 -6.11 40.85
C GLY A 77 14.36 -7.12 40.75
#